data_AF-A0AAD5GPZ7-F1
#
_entry.id   AF-A0AAD5GPZ7-F1
#
_cell.length_a   1.000
_cell.length_b   1.000
_cell.length_c   1.000
_cell.angle_alpha   90.00
_cell.angle_beta   90.00
_cell.angle_gamma   90.00
#
_symmetry.space_group_name_H-M   'P 1'
#
loop_
_entity.id
_entity.type
_entity.pdbx_description
1 polymer ?
#
loop_
_entity_poly.entity_id
_entity_poly.type
_entity_poly.pdbx_seq_one_letter_code
_entity_poly.pdbx_strand_id
1 'polypeptide(L)'
;MDNALESCRGPTRNLLQQKESKTGNLESFQTFSAACPVNFENENYTIITSQCKGPVYKRDLCCNSFLQIACPHWEQVNDEKTNCASTLFSYINLYGKYPPGLFASMCKGGKDGLSCDHVNKSANHKANNGHRRAAVTSVQSPLLMITIGLLGFILDLV
;
A
#
# COMPACT_ATOMS: atom_id res chain seq x y z
N MET A 1 30.33 24.23 13.25
CA MET A 1 30.59 22.90 12.67
C MET A 1 30.06 21.92 13.69
N ASP A 2 29.44 20.83 13.23
CA ASP A 2 28.65 19.83 13.99
C ASP A 2 27.12 20.02 13.89
N ASN A 3 26.49 19.00 13.29
CA ASN A 3 25.07 18.60 13.35
C ASN A 3 24.01 19.29 12.47
N ALA A 4 24.20 19.22 11.14
CA ALA A 4 23.08 19.06 10.21
C ALA A 4 22.84 17.59 9.80
N LEU A 5 23.74 16.67 10.18
CA LEU A 5 23.67 15.25 9.81
C LEU A 5 22.92 14.37 10.83
N GLU A 6 22.76 14.84 12.07
CA GLU A 6 22.06 14.08 13.12
C GLU A 6 20.53 14.11 12.97
N SER A 7 19.99 15.03 12.17
CA SER A 7 18.54 15.13 11.95
C SER A 7 17.98 14.06 11.00
N CYS A 8 18.83 13.25 10.38
CA CYS A 8 18.39 12.11 9.56
C CYS A 8 18.35 10.79 10.35
N ARG A 9 18.72 10.80 11.65
CA ARG A 9 18.81 9.60 12.50
C ARG A 9 17.70 9.49 13.55
N GLY A 10 16.59 10.18 13.32
CA GLY A 10 15.37 9.96 14.09
C GLY A 10 14.76 8.58 13.79
N PRO A 11 13.97 7.99 14.71
CA PRO A 11 13.27 6.72 14.51
C PRO A 11 12.18 6.74 13.42
N THR A 12 12.08 7.83 12.67
CA THR A 12 11.07 8.06 11.63
C THR A 12 11.51 7.43 10.31
N ARG A 13 10.87 6.34 9.93
CA ARG A 13 11.07 5.68 8.64
C ARG A 13 10.36 6.52 7.57
N ASN A 14 11.07 7.43 6.91
CA ASN A 14 10.48 8.24 5.84
C ASN A 14 11.18 7.99 4.50
N LEU A 15 10.46 8.05 3.38
CA LEU A 15 11.06 8.13 2.05
C LEU A 15 11.25 9.58 1.63
N LEU A 16 12.45 9.90 1.18
CA LEU A 16 12.77 11.19 0.61
C LEU A 16 12.05 11.34 -0.74
N GLN A 17 11.42 12.49 -0.93
CA GLN A 17 10.73 12.82 -2.16
C GLN A 17 11.73 12.90 -3.32
N GLN A 18 11.43 12.30 -4.47
CA GLN A 18 12.24 12.53 -5.66
C GLN A 18 12.22 14.03 -6.01
N LYS A 19 13.41 14.65 -5.96
CA LYS A 19 13.65 15.98 -6.53
C LYS A 19 13.61 15.85 -8.05
N GLU A 20 12.75 16.63 -8.72
CA GLU A 20 12.83 16.75 -10.17
C GLU A 20 14.22 17.27 -10.53
N SER A 21 14.95 16.52 -11.36
CA SER A 21 16.24 16.96 -11.89
C SER A 21 15.99 18.21 -12.73
N LYS A 22 16.35 19.39 -12.22
CA LYS A 22 16.41 20.61 -13.03
C LYS A 22 17.50 20.41 -14.08
N THR A 23 17.10 20.13 -15.31
CA THR A 23 17.98 20.28 -16.48
C THR A 23 18.36 21.75 -16.61
N GLY A 24 19.54 22.09 -16.11
CA GLY A 24 20.20 23.38 -16.26
C GLY A 24 21.66 23.15 -16.61
N ASN A 25 21.98 23.31 -17.89
CA ASN A 25 23.23 23.79 -18.48
C ASN A 25 24.56 23.23 -17.90
N LEU A 26 25.01 22.14 -18.54
CA LEU A 26 26.40 21.77 -18.84
C LEU A 26 27.43 21.77 -17.70
N GLU A 27 27.28 20.84 -16.75
CA GLU A 27 28.39 19.98 -16.34
C GLU A 27 27.85 18.55 -16.26
N SER A 28 28.47 17.64 -16.98
CA SER A 28 28.13 16.21 -16.97
C SER A 28 28.49 15.61 -15.62
N PHE A 29 27.69 15.86 -14.59
CA PHE A 29 27.77 15.08 -13.36
C PHE A 29 27.08 13.74 -13.63
N GLN A 30 27.76 12.89 -14.39
CA GLN A 30 27.55 11.46 -14.32
C GLN A 30 27.99 11.05 -12.92
N THR A 31 27.10 11.29 -11.95
CA THR A 31 27.22 10.70 -10.62
C THR A 31 27.29 9.21 -10.90
N PHE A 32 28.46 8.61 -10.73
CA PHE A 32 28.60 7.16 -10.79
C PHE A 32 27.93 6.63 -9.52
N SER A 33 26.60 6.58 -9.55
CA SER A 33 25.80 6.03 -8.48
C SER A 33 26.14 4.55 -8.40
N ALA A 34 26.56 4.09 -7.23
CA ALA A 34 26.83 2.68 -7.00
C ALA A 34 25.58 1.84 -7.34
N ALA A 35 25.82 0.60 -7.79
CA ALA A 35 24.73 -0.31 -8.05
C ALA A 35 23.93 -0.59 -6.77
N CYS A 36 22.60 -0.63 -6.90
CA CYS A 36 21.73 -0.94 -5.79
C CYS A 36 21.96 -2.37 -5.30
N PRO A 37 22.24 -2.60 -3.99
CA PRO A 37 22.40 -3.94 -3.45
C PRO A 37 21.07 -4.70 -3.31
N VAL A 38 19.93 -4.01 -3.44
CA VAL A 38 18.58 -4.60 -3.34
C VAL A 38 18.13 -5.10 -4.71
N ASN A 39 17.72 -6.37 -4.77
CA ASN A 39 17.15 -6.94 -5.98
C ASN A 39 15.65 -6.60 -6.12
N PHE A 40 15.36 -5.42 -6.67
CA PHE A 40 13.99 -4.99 -6.92
C PHE A 40 13.27 -5.81 -8.02
N GLU A 41 13.97 -6.56 -8.87
CA GLU A 41 13.34 -7.36 -9.93
C GLU A 41 12.34 -8.38 -9.37
N ASN A 42 12.66 -8.97 -8.20
CA ASN A 42 11.91 -10.05 -7.59
C ASN A 42 10.87 -9.57 -6.56
N GLU A 43 10.58 -8.28 -6.50
CA GLU A 43 9.59 -7.72 -5.58
C GLU A 43 8.14 -8.03 -6.00
N ASN A 44 7.20 -8.00 -5.04
CA ASN A 44 5.80 -8.25 -5.31
C ASN A 44 5.07 -7.00 -5.86
N TYR A 45 5.17 -6.79 -7.18
CA TYR A 45 4.50 -5.70 -7.89
C TYR A 45 2.97 -5.85 -7.98
N THR A 46 2.39 -6.98 -7.56
CA THR A 46 0.93 -7.15 -7.53
C THR A 46 0.29 -6.18 -6.55
N ILE A 47 0.99 -5.83 -5.46
CA ILE A 47 0.49 -4.92 -4.42
C ILE A 47 0.15 -3.56 -5.02
N ILE A 48 1.00 -3.02 -5.89
CA ILE A 48 0.78 -1.72 -6.54
C ILE A 48 -0.14 -1.82 -7.75
N THR A 49 0.06 -2.81 -8.62
CA THR A 49 -0.71 -2.95 -9.87
C THR A 49 -2.18 -3.34 -9.65
N SER A 50 -2.50 -4.00 -8.54
CA SER A 50 -3.90 -4.33 -8.19
C SER A 50 -4.69 -3.14 -7.64
N GLN A 51 -4.01 -2.17 -7.00
CA GLN A 51 -4.64 -1.06 -6.29
C GLN A 51 -4.55 0.27 -7.06
N CYS A 52 -3.40 0.57 -7.65
CA CYS A 52 -3.15 1.78 -8.42
C CYS A 52 -3.44 1.52 -9.90
N LYS A 53 -4.66 1.85 -10.35
CA LYS A 53 -5.12 1.59 -11.72
C LYS A 53 -5.45 2.87 -12.46
N GLY A 54 -5.06 2.93 -13.73
CA GLY A 54 -5.47 3.97 -14.67
C GLY A 54 -6.87 3.70 -15.27
N PRO A 55 -7.41 4.64 -16.05
CA PRO A 55 -6.81 5.92 -16.47
C PRO A 55 -6.84 7.00 -15.37
N VAL A 56 -7.69 6.85 -14.36
CA VAL A 56 -7.79 7.79 -13.23
C VAL A 56 -7.11 7.21 -12.01
N TYR A 57 -5.88 7.63 -11.78
CA TYR A 57 -5.08 7.18 -10.63
C TYR A 57 -5.53 7.85 -9.34
N LYS A 58 -6.06 7.05 -8.40
CA LYS A 58 -6.44 7.54 -7.07
C LYS A 58 -5.21 7.67 -6.19
N ARG A 59 -4.91 8.89 -5.75
CA ARG A 59 -3.75 9.22 -4.89
C ARG A 59 -3.60 8.24 -3.74
N ASP A 60 -4.61 8.08 -2.90
CA ASP A 60 -4.50 7.28 -1.67
C ASP A 60 -4.16 5.82 -1.96
N LEU A 61 -4.78 5.22 -2.97
CA LEU A 61 -4.50 3.84 -3.37
C LEU A 61 -3.08 3.69 -3.94
N CYS A 62 -2.66 4.64 -4.78
CA CYS A 62 -1.36 4.63 -5.42
C CYS A 62 -0.22 4.86 -4.42
N CYS A 63 -0.35 5.84 -3.53
CA CYS A 63 0.68 6.14 -2.55
C CYS A 63 0.76 5.06 -1.46
N ASN A 64 -0.38 4.55 -0.96
CA ASN A 64 -0.35 3.49 0.06
C ASN A 64 0.22 2.17 -0.46
N SER A 65 -0.03 1.84 -1.73
CA SER A 65 0.52 0.64 -2.35
C SER A 65 1.99 0.81 -2.76
N PHE A 66 2.40 2.00 -3.20
CA PHE A 66 3.80 2.37 -3.40
C PHE A 66 4.62 2.22 -2.10
N LEU A 67 4.11 2.75 -0.99
CA LEU A 67 4.78 2.67 0.31
C LEU A 67 5.00 1.23 0.79
N GLN A 68 4.11 0.30 0.44
CA GLN A 68 4.29 -1.12 0.78
C GLN A 68 5.50 -1.77 0.12
N ILE A 69 5.96 -1.27 -1.04
CA ILE A 69 7.14 -1.78 -1.74
C ILE A 69 8.39 -1.00 -1.30
N ALA A 70 8.26 0.33 -1.16
CA ALA A 70 9.41 1.20 -0.93
C ALA A 70 9.87 1.25 0.55
N CYS A 71 8.94 1.19 1.50
CA CYS A 71 9.26 1.33 2.92
C CYS A 71 10.09 0.19 3.55
N PRO A 72 9.98 -1.08 3.13
CA PRO A 72 10.90 -2.13 3.58
C PRO A 72 12.37 -1.81 3.27
N HIS A 73 12.63 -1.02 2.23
CA HIS A 73 13.96 -0.69 1.71
C HIS A 73 14.28 0.81 1.80
N TRP A 74 13.65 1.51 2.76
CA TRP A 74 13.69 2.98 2.84
C TRP A 74 15.12 3.55 2.98
N GLU A 75 16.02 2.87 3.70
CA GLU A 75 17.42 3.30 3.86
C GLU A 75 18.15 3.30 2.51
N GLN A 76 17.98 2.24 1.72
CA GLN A 76 18.63 2.07 0.43
C GLN A 76 18.00 2.99 -0.62
N VAL A 77 16.68 3.13 -0.61
CA VAL A 77 15.96 4.03 -1.52
C VAL A 77 16.32 5.50 -1.25
N ASN A 78 16.60 5.87 0.00
CA ASN A 78 17.02 7.22 0.36
C ASN A 78 18.52 7.50 0.14
N ASP A 79 19.33 6.49 -0.16
CA ASP A 79 20.76 6.68 -0.37
C ASP A 79 21.04 7.29 -1.75
N GLU A 80 21.27 8.61 -1.77
CA GLU A 80 21.62 9.36 -2.98
C GLU A 80 22.94 8.91 -3.64
N LYS A 81 23.76 8.08 -2.98
CA LYS A 81 25.00 7.52 -3.54
C LYS A 81 24.75 6.30 -4.43
N THR A 82 23.55 5.71 -4.37
CA THR A 82 23.19 4.52 -5.14
C THR A 82 22.10 4.83 -6.18
N ASN A 83 21.94 3.94 -7.15
CA ASN A 83 20.83 4.01 -8.11
C ASN A 83 19.56 3.31 -7.60
N CYS A 84 19.41 3.03 -6.30
CA CYS A 84 18.28 2.27 -5.75
C CYS A 84 16.92 2.92 -6.04
N ALA A 85 16.79 4.23 -5.82
CA ALA A 85 15.54 4.93 -6.13
C ALA A 85 15.16 4.80 -7.61
N SER A 86 16.09 5.12 -8.51
CA SER A 86 15.86 5.03 -9.96
C SER A 86 15.55 3.60 -10.41
N THR A 87 16.20 2.60 -9.82
CA THR A 87 15.95 1.17 -10.11
C THR A 87 14.54 0.76 -9.66
N LEU A 88 14.13 1.13 -8.44
CA LEU A 88 12.80 0.86 -7.92
C LEU A 88 11.70 1.47 -8.81
N PHE A 89 11.82 2.76 -9.14
CA PHE A 89 10.84 3.42 -10.01
C PHE A 89 10.81 2.82 -11.42
N SER A 90 11.96 2.41 -11.95
CA SER A 90 12.03 1.73 -13.25
C SER A 90 11.19 0.45 -13.27
N TYR A 91 11.35 -0.41 -12.27
CA TYR A 91 10.57 -1.65 -12.19
C TYR A 91 9.08 -1.40 -11.90
N ILE A 92 8.75 -0.47 -11.00
CA ILE A 92 7.35 -0.08 -10.75
C ILE A 92 6.68 0.38 -12.05
N ASN A 93 7.34 1.25 -12.81
CA ASN A 93 6.79 1.77 -14.06
C ASN A 93 6.71 0.68 -15.14
N LEU A 94 7.70 -0.20 -15.22
CA LEU A 94 7.74 -1.31 -16.17
C LEU A 94 6.58 -2.29 -15.93
N TYR A 95 6.42 -2.80 -14.71
CA TYR A 95 5.39 -3.81 -14.41
C TYR A 95 3.99 -3.21 -14.36
N GLY A 96 3.84 -1.98 -13.88
CA GLY A 96 2.54 -1.31 -13.79
C GLY A 96 2.13 -0.53 -15.02
N LYS A 97 3.02 -0.36 -16.01
CA LYS A 97 2.85 0.51 -17.17
C LYS A 97 2.49 1.96 -16.75
N TYR A 98 3.09 2.44 -15.67
CA TYR A 98 2.82 3.77 -15.14
C TYR A 98 3.58 4.84 -15.91
N PRO A 99 2.98 6.02 -16.13
CA PRO A 99 3.69 7.14 -16.74
C PRO A 99 4.82 7.63 -15.82
N PRO A 100 5.97 8.06 -16.40
CA PRO A 100 7.06 8.64 -15.63
C PRO A 100 6.58 9.82 -14.77
N GLY A 101 7.05 9.88 -13.52
CA GLY A 101 6.70 10.97 -12.60
C GLY A 101 5.30 10.86 -11.95
N LEU A 102 4.52 9.80 -12.21
CA LEU A 102 3.20 9.62 -11.59
C LEU A 102 3.26 9.71 -10.06
N PHE A 103 4.12 8.92 -9.44
CA PHE A 103 4.24 8.86 -7.99
C PHE A 103 4.91 10.11 -7.41
N ALA A 104 5.94 10.66 -8.08
CA ALA A 104 6.60 11.89 -7.65
C ALA A 104 5.64 13.10 -7.65
N SER A 105 4.73 13.17 -8.62
CA SER A 105 3.76 14.27 -8.72
C SER A 105 2.61 14.14 -7.72
N MET A 106 2.11 12.93 -7.45
CA MET A 106 0.92 12.72 -6.61
C MET A 106 1.21 12.40 -5.15
N CYS A 107 2.31 11.69 -4.85
CA CYS A 107 2.60 11.18 -3.52
C CYS A 107 3.50 12.15 -2.79
N LYS A 108 2.97 13.32 -2.41
CA LYS A 108 3.73 14.33 -1.68
C LYS A 108 3.62 14.14 -0.17
N GLY A 109 4.78 14.02 0.48
CA GLY A 109 4.90 13.88 1.92
C GLY A 109 4.89 15.21 2.67
N GLY A 110 5.15 15.14 3.98
CA GLY A 110 5.38 16.32 4.82
C GLY A 110 6.82 16.82 4.69
N LYS A 111 7.26 17.65 5.65
CA LYS A 111 8.64 18.18 5.69
C LYS A 111 9.70 17.08 5.69
N ASP A 112 9.37 15.93 6.29
CA ASP A 112 10.27 14.79 6.42
C ASP A 112 10.12 13.76 5.28
N GLY A 113 9.32 14.07 4.26
CA GLY A 113 9.00 13.14 3.17
C GLY A 113 7.77 12.27 3.46
N LEU A 114 7.73 11.08 2.85
CA LEU A 114 6.61 10.15 3.00
C LEU A 114 6.83 9.22 4.20
N SER A 115 5.93 9.26 5.19
CA SER A 115 6.01 8.36 6.35
C SER A 115 5.67 6.91 6.02
N CYS A 116 6.52 6.01 6.50
CA CYS A 116 6.36 4.56 6.43
C CYS A 116 5.71 3.95 7.68
N ASP A 117 5.34 4.76 8.68
CA ASP A 117 4.84 4.27 9.98
C ASP A 117 3.54 3.46 9.85
N HIS A 118 2.78 3.70 8.78
CA HIS A 118 1.49 3.06 8.52
C HIS A 118 1.59 1.77 7.69
N VAL A 119 2.74 1.44 7.11
CA VAL A 119 2.89 0.29 6.18
C VAL A 119 2.75 -1.06 6.89
N ASN A 120 3.15 -1.14 8.17
CA ASN A 120 3.05 -2.36 8.98
C ASN A 120 1.62 -2.81 9.26
N LYS A 121 0.61 -1.94 9.08
CA LYS A 121 -0.79 -2.28 9.37
C LYS A 121 -1.49 -2.97 8.20
N SER A 122 -1.06 -2.75 6.95
CA SER A 122 -1.73 -3.33 5.77
C SER A 122 -1.31 -4.76 5.47
N ALA A 123 -0.05 -5.14 5.70
CA ALA A 123 0.40 -6.53 5.55
C ALA A 123 -0.23 -7.48 6.59
N ASN A 124 -0.63 -6.94 7.75
CA ASN A 124 -1.33 -7.69 8.80
C ASN A 124 -2.87 -7.60 8.72
N HIS A 125 -3.43 -6.73 7.88
CA HIS A 125 -4.89 -6.68 7.66
C HIS A 125 -5.42 -7.77 6.71
N LYS A 126 -4.68 -8.88 6.61
CA LYS A 126 -5.20 -10.17 6.16
C LYS A 126 -5.11 -11.24 7.27
N ALA A 127 -5.45 -10.89 8.51
CA ALA A 127 -5.90 -11.84 9.52
C ALA A 127 -6.72 -11.12 10.62
N ASN A 128 -7.97 -11.54 10.79
CA ASN A 128 -8.91 -11.20 11.87
C ASN A 128 -9.37 -9.74 12.03
N ASN A 129 -10.55 -9.46 11.46
CA ASN A 129 -11.61 -8.86 12.27
C ASN A 129 -12.93 -9.62 12.06
N GLY A 130 -12.96 -10.86 12.56
CA GLY A 130 -14.22 -11.52 12.88
C GLY A 130 -14.82 -10.88 14.12
N HIS A 131 -15.56 -9.78 13.95
CA HIS A 131 -16.58 -9.27 14.88
C HIS A 131 -17.58 -8.37 14.13
N ARG A 132 -18.31 -8.96 13.18
CA ARG A 132 -19.73 -8.61 13.07
C ARG A 132 -20.51 -9.78 13.65
N ARG A 133 -21.07 -9.58 14.84
CA ARG A 133 -22.24 -10.34 15.27
C ARG A 133 -23.40 -9.98 14.34
N ALA A 134 -23.36 -10.52 13.13
CA ALA A 134 -24.57 -10.77 12.37
C ALA A 134 -25.10 -12.08 12.96
N ALA A 135 -26.24 -12.00 13.62
CA ALA A 135 -27.00 -13.19 13.97
C ALA A 135 -27.13 -14.03 12.70
N VAL A 136 -26.54 -15.23 12.73
CA VAL A 136 -26.82 -16.26 11.75
C VAL A 136 -28.27 -16.63 11.99
N THR A 137 -29.18 -15.99 11.25
CA THR A 137 -30.49 -16.58 10.97
C THR A 137 -30.20 -17.80 10.11
N SER A 138 -29.95 -18.91 10.81
CA SER A 138 -29.90 -20.24 10.23
C SER A 138 -31.14 -20.41 9.37
N VAL A 139 -30.91 -20.79 8.13
CA VAL A 139 -31.92 -21.07 7.12
C VAL A 139 -32.68 -22.30 7.61
N GLN A 140 -33.71 -22.09 8.43
CA GLN A 140 -34.53 -23.16 8.96
C GLN A 140 -35.63 -23.44 7.94
N SER A 141 -35.50 -24.58 7.26
CA SER A 141 -36.44 -25.14 6.29
C SER A 141 -37.91 -24.98 6.74
N PRO A 142 -38.83 -24.51 5.86
CA PRO A 142 -40.24 -24.31 6.21
C PRO A 142 -41.05 -25.60 5.98
N LEU A 143 -40.66 -26.70 6.62
CA LEU A 143 -41.51 -27.88 6.70
C LEU A 143 -41.73 -28.24 8.17
N LEU A 144 -43.01 -28.48 8.50
CA LEU A 144 -43.58 -28.91 9.79
C LEU A 144 -43.88 -27.81 10.82
N MET A 145 -44.98 -27.08 10.60
CA MET A 145 -45.88 -26.65 11.68
C MET A 145 -47.33 -26.53 11.16
N ILE A 146 -48.01 -27.66 10.98
CA ILE A 146 -49.49 -27.69 10.89
C ILE A 146 -49.98 -28.95 11.61
N THR A 147 -50.03 -28.96 12.95
CA THR A 147 -50.79 -29.97 13.71
C THR A 147 -51.14 -29.49 15.13
N ILE A 148 -51.63 -28.26 15.34
CA ILE A 148 -52.26 -27.87 16.62
C ILE A 148 -53.52 -27.02 16.38
N GLY A 149 -54.30 -27.36 15.37
CA GLY A 149 -55.64 -26.79 15.12
C GLY A 149 -56.76 -27.84 15.11
N LEU A 150 -56.42 -29.13 15.10
CA LEU A 150 -57.38 -30.22 14.89
C LEU A 150 -57.81 -30.94 16.18
N LEU A 151 -57.28 -30.57 17.35
CA LEU A 151 -57.65 -31.18 18.65
C LEU A 151 -58.58 -30.30 19.51
N GLY A 152 -58.75 -29.01 19.16
CA GLY A 152 -59.71 -28.13 19.82
C GLY A 152 -61.12 -28.19 19.21
N PHE A 153 -61.25 -28.54 17.93
CA PHE A 153 -62.53 -28.54 17.21
C PHE A 153 -63.37 -29.82 17.40
N ILE A 154 -62.80 -30.87 18.03
CA ILE A 154 -63.46 -32.18 18.21
C ILE A 154 -64.05 -32.33 19.63
N LEU A 155 -63.82 -31.36 20.52
CA LEU A 155 -64.42 -31.30 21.86
C LEU A 155 -65.69 -30.41 21.93
N ASP A 156 -66.02 -29.68 20.86
CA ASP A 156 -67.31 -28.98 20.72
C ASP A 156 -68.33 -29.79 19.89
N LEU A 157 -68.00 -31.03 19.50
CA LEU A 157 -68.86 -31.93 18.73
C LEU A 157 -68.90 -33.36 19.31
N VAL A 158 -69.00 -33.46 20.64
CA VAL A 158 -69.53 -34.61 21.41
C VAL A 158 -70.34 -34.09 22.58
#